data_AF-A0A7K5HHR3-F1
#
_entry.id   AF-A0A7K5HHR3-F1
#
_cell.length_a   1.000
_cell.length_b   1.000
_cell.length_c   1.000
_cell.angle_alpha   90.00
_cell.angle_beta   90.00
_cell.angle_gamma   90.00
#
_symmetry.space_group_name_H-M   'P 1'
#
loop_
_entity.id
_entity.type
_entity.pdbx_description
1 polymer ?
#
loop_
_entity_poly.entity_id
_entity_poly.type
_entity_poly.pdbx_seq_one_letter_code
_entity_poly.pdbx_strand_id
1 'polypeptide(L)'
;MLTLCWILALFVSGAEVREITLPGCFHAEPQIRYRAISGEEFVLQCALPDRDASHIYNNSLLKQHKVKWFWHQKDEEPLKAIKQSSNPAVQGDALWFKPVGDNASGVYLCMIREKIPCLKILLEVHTKTEAKCLSYDTNMLYLLAGSGNSITCPGTKCYSHIKKPNVKWYKDGYQIKSRKSRQSLKLKHNEIYLNPTYDEDTGIYVCDYTLYDNTTKWTMRRVVTVEVIAKNTIHPPNFLYPSGVVILEAELGKPLELECRVQFGFERLSLMRVTWKRNNKENITEVSNQETRVYPKGLKGHTLLHVAKLKEVTERDLRSNFTCFAENSVGNATAVIQLKRKQRVFLLYILCTAISALFAFLLCTAFIYQHWIEIVLMYRSYLVHNKTTGDGKEFDAFVSYAKLDTSESDSTLISEEKFALELLPDMLENKYGYKLCILERDILPGGAYTDEVVTAIKQSRRVIIILSPAYVSGSSTFELQAAVNCALEDKTIKLVLIKFQTFEEPETLPPVVKKALRILPVVTWKSSTSAAPNKRFWKYMHYHMPVKTTKMLGNCSLKGFFQTLFSLVY
;
A
#
# COMPACT_ATOMS: atom_id res chain seq x y z
N MET A 1 9.14 -4.43 67.25
CA MET A 1 8.43 -5.13 66.16
C MET A 1 9.35 -5.39 64.94
N LEU A 2 10.59 -5.84 65.13
CA LEU A 2 11.51 -6.15 64.02
C LEU A 2 12.52 -7.28 64.31
N THR A 3 12.42 -7.94 65.46
CA THR A 3 13.34 -9.02 65.88
C THR A 3 12.72 -10.42 65.89
N LEU A 4 11.41 -10.56 65.59
CA LEU A 4 10.74 -11.86 65.48
C LEU A 4 10.69 -12.45 64.05
N CYS A 5 11.02 -11.68 63.01
CA CYS A 5 10.97 -12.16 61.62
C CYS A 5 12.22 -12.95 61.17
N TRP A 6 13.33 -12.91 61.92
CA TRP A 6 14.55 -13.63 61.54
C TRP A 6 14.60 -15.08 62.04
N ILE A 7 13.81 -15.41 63.07
CA ILE A 7 13.75 -16.78 63.60
C ILE A 7 12.83 -17.65 62.72
N LEU A 8 11.74 -17.08 62.17
CA LEU A 8 10.87 -17.80 61.25
C LEU A 8 11.49 -18.06 59.85
N ALA A 9 12.49 -17.28 59.45
CA ALA A 9 13.23 -17.53 58.19
C ALA A 9 14.28 -18.64 58.31
N LEU A 10 14.79 -18.91 59.52
CA LEU A 10 15.72 -20.02 59.79
C LEU A 10 15.01 -21.36 60.03
N PHE A 11 13.70 -21.36 60.33
CA PHE A 11 12.90 -22.58 60.47
C PHE A 11 12.24 -23.08 59.17
N VAL A 12 12.39 -22.38 58.05
CA VAL A 12 11.80 -22.79 56.74
C VAL A 12 12.86 -23.34 55.75
N SER A 13 14.16 -23.28 56.07
CA SER A 13 15.21 -23.91 55.25
C SER A 13 15.66 -25.29 55.74
N GLY A 14 15.11 -25.77 56.86
CA GLY A 14 15.36 -27.11 57.41
C GLY A 14 14.25 -28.11 57.09
N ALA A 15 13.82 -28.21 55.84
CA ALA A 15 12.97 -29.33 55.43
C ALA A 15 13.85 -30.59 55.37
N GLU A 16 13.77 -31.39 56.44
CA GLU A 16 14.24 -32.76 56.56
C GLU A 16 14.24 -33.48 55.20
N VAL A 17 15.41 -34.01 54.82
CA VAL A 17 15.46 -35.20 53.98
C VAL A 17 14.83 -36.32 54.80
N ARG A 18 13.49 -36.40 54.78
CA ARG A 18 12.80 -37.59 55.27
C ARG A 18 13.29 -38.76 54.43
N GLU A 19 13.96 -39.72 55.07
CA GLU A 19 14.09 -41.07 54.56
C GLU A 19 12.69 -41.51 54.11
N ILE A 20 12.52 -41.65 52.80
CA ILE A 20 11.30 -42.23 52.25
C ILE A 20 11.43 -43.73 52.47
N THR A 21 11.05 -44.19 53.65
CA THR A 21 10.83 -45.61 53.92
C THR A 21 9.68 -46.05 53.03
N LEU A 22 10.00 -46.88 52.03
CA LEU A 22 9.08 -47.50 51.08
C LEU A 22 8.80 -48.94 51.54
N PRO A 23 7.79 -49.17 52.40
CA PRO A 23 7.59 -50.48 52.99
C PRO A 23 7.08 -51.43 51.88
N GLY A 24 7.85 -52.48 51.58
CA GLY A 24 7.47 -53.54 50.62
C GLY A 24 8.19 -53.50 49.26
N CYS A 25 8.76 -52.36 48.83
CA CYS A 25 9.55 -52.28 47.59
C CYS A 25 10.93 -52.94 47.68
N PHE A 26 11.53 -52.86 48.86
CA PHE A 26 12.97 -53.11 49.04
C PHE A 26 13.32 -54.59 48.90
N HIS A 27 12.47 -55.47 49.44
CA HIS A 27 12.66 -56.92 49.48
C HIS A 27 12.15 -57.66 48.23
N ALA A 28 11.53 -56.97 47.28
CA ALA A 28 11.14 -57.61 46.02
C ALA A 28 12.38 -57.92 45.16
N GLU A 29 12.38 -59.08 44.50
CA GLU A 29 13.36 -59.38 43.45
C GLU A 29 13.22 -58.37 42.30
N PRO A 30 14.32 -58.01 41.61
CA PRO A 30 14.25 -57.10 40.46
C PRO A 30 13.34 -57.71 39.38
N GLN A 31 12.24 -57.02 39.08
CA GLN A 31 11.24 -57.45 38.12
C GLN A 31 11.75 -57.32 36.67
N ILE A 32 12.71 -56.42 36.44
CA ILE A 32 13.34 -56.19 35.15
C ILE A 32 14.85 -56.06 35.34
N ARG A 33 15.62 -56.75 34.49
CA ARG A 33 17.07 -56.66 34.44
C ARG A 33 17.51 -56.15 33.07
N TYR A 34 18.22 -55.03 33.05
CA TYR A 34 18.78 -54.42 31.85
C TYR A 34 20.30 -54.49 31.86
N ARG A 35 20.87 -54.67 30.67
CA ARG A 35 22.30 -54.53 30.45
C ARG A 35 22.59 -53.54 29.33
N ALA A 36 23.40 -52.53 29.63
CA ALA A 36 23.75 -51.43 28.74
C ALA A 36 25.25 -51.41 28.44
N ILE A 37 25.64 -50.74 27.37
CA ILE A 37 27.05 -50.47 27.04
C ILE A 37 27.34 -49.01 27.34
N SER A 38 28.46 -48.78 28.01
CA SER A 38 28.96 -47.45 28.32
C SER A 38 29.22 -46.60 27.08
N GLY A 39 28.83 -45.33 27.15
CA GLY A 39 28.98 -44.36 26.07
C GLY A 39 27.87 -44.41 25.01
N GLU A 40 26.85 -45.24 25.17
CA GLU A 40 25.69 -45.30 24.27
C GLU A 40 24.46 -44.59 24.86
N GLU A 41 23.51 -44.21 24.00
CA GLU A 41 22.22 -43.69 24.45
C GLU A 41 21.37 -44.84 25.01
N PHE A 42 20.72 -44.61 26.16
CA PHE A 42 19.96 -45.64 26.84
C PHE A 42 18.68 -45.07 27.47
N VAL A 43 17.62 -45.87 27.53
CA VAL A 43 16.33 -45.45 28.09
C VAL A 43 15.74 -46.50 29.01
N LEU A 44 15.50 -46.11 30.26
CA LEU A 44 14.78 -46.89 31.25
C LEU A 44 13.29 -46.50 31.24
N GLN A 45 12.42 -47.50 31.18
CA GLN A 45 10.97 -47.30 31.17
C GLN A 45 10.39 -47.65 32.55
N CYS A 46 9.51 -46.79 33.07
CA CYS A 46 8.68 -47.13 34.22
C CYS A 46 7.37 -47.83 33.80
N ALA A 47 7.45 -49.12 33.44
CA ALA A 47 6.28 -49.92 33.10
C ALA A 47 6.47 -51.39 33.46
N LEU A 48 5.40 -52.04 33.88
CA LEU A 48 5.39 -53.50 34.04
C LEU A 48 5.45 -54.17 32.66
N PRO A 49 6.14 -55.32 32.53
CA PRO A 49 6.21 -56.08 31.28
C PRO A 49 4.86 -56.76 31.01
N ASP A 50 3.89 -56.00 30.51
CA ASP A 50 2.64 -56.55 29.99
C ASP A 50 2.90 -57.20 28.62
N ARG A 51 2.29 -58.37 28.36
CA ARG A 51 2.49 -59.13 27.11
C ARG A 51 1.98 -58.38 25.89
N ASP A 52 1.05 -57.45 26.07
CA ASP A 52 0.39 -56.69 25.00
C ASP A 52 0.72 -55.19 24.97
N ALA A 53 1.69 -54.72 25.76
CA ALA A 53 2.08 -53.31 25.78
C ALA A 53 2.59 -52.86 24.39
N SER A 54 1.78 -52.06 23.70
CA SER A 54 2.13 -51.44 22.42
C SER A 54 3.08 -50.25 22.55
N HIS A 55 3.47 -49.85 23.77
CA HIS A 55 4.28 -48.66 24.03
C HIS A 55 5.46 -48.88 25.01
N ILE A 56 6.65 -48.32 24.69
CA ILE A 56 7.85 -48.28 25.57
C ILE A 56 7.90 -47.01 26.42
N TYR A 57 7.37 -45.89 25.97
CA TYR A 57 7.35 -44.70 26.82
C TYR A 57 6.28 -43.74 26.32
N ASN A 58 5.83 -42.88 27.20
CA ASN A 58 4.90 -41.83 26.90
C ASN A 58 5.54 -40.49 27.26
N ASN A 59 6.02 -39.78 26.24
CA ASN A 59 6.66 -38.47 26.37
C ASN A 59 5.70 -37.31 26.71
N SER A 60 4.43 -37.58 27.05
CA SER A 60 3.48 -36.53 27.42
C SER A 60 3.88 -35.83 28.72
N LEU A 61 4.06 -34.50 28.64
CA LEU A 61 4.33 -33.60 29.78
C LEU A 61 3.30 -33.73 30.92
N LEU A 62 2.06 -34.11 30.62
CA LEU A 62 0.99 -34.34 31.59
C LEU A 62 1.29 -35.52 32.55
N LYS A 63 2.13 -36.48 32.13
CA LYS A 63 2.53 -37.65 32.95
C LYS A 63 3.84 -37.46 33.71
N GLN A 64 4.66 -36.48 33.33
CA GLN A 64 5.96 -36.23 33.95
C GLN A 64 5.86 -35.93 35.46
N HIS A 65 4.74 -35.36 35.91
CA HIS A 65 4.48 -35.07 37.33
C HIS A 65 3.93 -36.27 38.12
N LYS A 66 3.64 -37.41 37.48
CA LYS A 66 3.05 -38.60 38.11
C LYS A 66 4.07 -39.71 38.42
N VAL A 67 5.27 -39.66 37.85
CA VAL A 67 6.32 -40.68 38.03
C VAL A 67 7.41 -40.16 38.97
N LYS A 68 7.75 -40.95 39.99
CA LYS A 68 8.88 -40.67 40.87
C LYS A 68 9.96 -41.72 40.68
N TRP A 69 11.21 -41.27 40.52
CA TRP A 69 12.38 -42.10 40.32
C TRP A 69 13.35 -42.00 41.50
N PHE A 70 13.84 -43.16 41.92
CA PHE A 70 14.85 -43.33 42.95
C PHE A 70 15.93 -44.26 42.43
N TRP A 71 17.16 -44.06 42.88
CA TRP A 71 18.24 -44.95 42.51
C TRP A 71 19.21 -45.15 43.68
N HIS A 72 19.91 -46.26 43.67
CA HIS A 72 21.09 -46.47 44.49
C HIS A 72 22.11 -47.34 43.76
N GLN A 73 23.38 -47.18 44.13
CA GLN A 73 24.45 -48.03 43.63
C GLN A 73 24.31 -49.42 44.28
N LYS A 74 24.73 -50.45 43.56
CA LYS A 74 24.68 -51.83 44.05
C LYS A 74 25.40 -51.89 45.41
N ASP A 75 24.67 -52.31 46.44
CA ASP A 75 25.15 -52.46 47.83
C ASP A 75 25.40 -51.16 48.64
N GLU A 76 25.01 -49.97 48.13
CA GLU A 76 25.00 -48.72 48.89
C GLU A 76 23.57 -48.28 49.28
N GLU A 77 23.37 -47.92 50.56
CA GLU A 77 22.21 -47.18 51.08
C GLU A 77 22.65 -45.77 51.51
N PRO A 78 21.83 -44.70 51.38
CA PRO A 78 20.38 -44.70 51.10
C PRO A 78 19.98 -44.41 49.64
N LEU A 79 18.70 -44.66 49.33
CA LEU A 79 18.06 -44.30 48.06
C LEU A 79 18.15 -42.80 47.78
N LYS A 80 18.73 -42.44 46.63
CA LYS A 80 18.83 -41.07 46.15
C LYS A 80 17.68 -40.79 45.19
N ALA A 81 16.88 -39.77 45.48
CA ALA A 81 15.91 -39.26 44.51
C ALA A 81 16.66 -38.69 43.29
N ILE A 82 16.24 -39.07 42.08
CA ILE A 82 16.82 -38.51 40.87
C ILE A 82 16.31 -37.09 40.71
N LYS A 83 17.18 -36.10 40.96
CA LYS A 83 16.89 -34.68 40.69
C LYS A 83 16.88 -34.45 39.18
N GLN A 84 16.17 -33.44 38.70
CA GLN A 84 16.15 -33.01 37.29
C GLN A 84 17.49 -32.37 36.87
N SER A 85 18.60 -33.07 37.07
CA SER A 85 19.91 -32.71 36.51
C SER A 85 20.05 -33.31 35.10
N SER A 86 20.96 -32.74 34.33
CA SER A 86 21.10 -32.93 32.87
C SER A 86 21.32 -34.37 32.37
N ASN A 87 21.76 -35.32 33.22
CA ASN A 87 21.90 -36.73 32.87
C ASN A 87 21.91 -37.62 34.14
N PRO A 88 20.98 -38.56 34.33
CA PRO A 88 19.87 -38.91 33.44
C PRO A 88 18.71 -37.91 33.49
N ALA A 89 18.11 -37.65 32.33
CA ALA A 89 16.97 -36.75 32.18
C ALA A 89 15.64 -37.50 32.28
N VAL A 90 14.72 -36.98 33.09
CA VAL A 90 13.36 -37.53 33.21
C VAL A 90 12.47 -36.93 32.11
N GLN A 91 11.99 -37.75 31.19
CA GLN A 91 11.08 -37.34 30.11
C GLN A 91 9.85 -38.24 30.11
N GLY A 92 8.68 -37.68 30.44
CA GLY A 92 7.44 -38.45 30.55
C GLY A 92 7.50 -39.49 31.67
N ASP A 93 7.34 -40.76 31.33
CA ASP A 93 7.47 -41.92 32.23
C ASP A 93 8.81 -42.68 32.09
N ALA A 94 9.76 -42.12 31.33
CA ALA A 94 11.05 -42.72 31.06
C ALA A 94 12.22 -41.88 31.58
N LEU A 95 13.33 -42.57 31.84
CA LEU A 95 14.59 -41.99 32.27
C LEU A 95 15.62 -42.18 31.15
N TRP A 96 16.10 -41.07 30.59
CA TRP A 96 16.99 -41.03 29.43
C TRP A 96 18.44 -40.76 29.85
N PHE A 97 19.34 -41.57 29.30
CA PHE A 97 20.78 -41.42 29.45
C PHE A 97 21.39 -41.03 28.10
N LYS A 98 22.08 -39.90 28.06
CA LYS A 98 22.68 -39.34 26.84
C LYS A 98 24.11 -38.83 27.08
N PRO A 99 25.13 -39.70 27.10
CA PRO A 99 25.10 -41.17 27.09
C PRO A 99 25.02 -41.79 28.51
N VAL A 100 24.87 -43.11 28.61
CA VAL A 100 25.00 -43.87 29.87
C VAL A 100 26.47 -44.09 30.23
N GLY A 101 26.85 -43.85 31.49
CA GLY A 101 28.20 -44.09 32.00
C GLY A 101 28.27 -45.33 32.90
N ASP A 102 29.49 -45.82 33.16
CA ASP A 102 29.73 -47.02 33.98
C ASP A 102 29.17 -46.87 35.41
N ASN A 103 29.25 -45.66 35.95
CA ASN A 103 28.74 -45.27 37.26
C ASN A 103 27.21 -45.30 37.38
N ALA A 104 26.48 -45.47 36.26
CA ALA A 104 25.02 -45.60 36.27
C ALA A 104 24.56 -47.02 36.63
N SER A 105 25.47 -47.97 36.82
CA SER A 105 25.16 -49.33 37.29
C SER A 105 24.57 -49.31 38.70
N GLY A 106 23.39 -49.91 38.87
CA GLY A 106 22.69 -49.89 40.14
C GLY A 106 21.24 -50.33 40.04
N VAL A 107 20.50 -50.10 41.11
CA VAL A 107 19.08 -50.43 41.20
C VAL A 107 18.26 -49.14 41.12
N TYR A 108 17.35 -49.12 40.16
CA TYR A 108 16.43 -48.04 39.91
C TYR A 108 15.03 -48.45 40.35
N LEU A 109 14.37 -47.60 41.12
CA LEU A 109 12.98 -47.78 41.51
C LEU A 109 12.14 -46.68 40.88
N CYS A 110 11.01 -47.07 40.33
CA CYS A 110 10.04 -46.14 39.80
C CYS A 110 8.64 -46.42 40.34
N MET A 111 7.88 -45.34 40.53
CA MET A 111 6.53 -45.39 41.07
C MET A 111 5.59 -44.50 40.28
N ILE A 112 4.38 -45.02 40.01
CA ILE A 112 3.28 -44.28 39.40
C ILE A 112 2.09 -44.37 40.36
N ARG A 113 1.71 -43.23 40.97
CA ARG A 113 0.73 -43.13 42.08
C ARG A 113 -0.60 -43.88 41.88
N GLU A 114 -1.00 -44.16 40.64
CA GLU A 114 -2.29 -44.77 40.29
C GLU A 114 -2.17 -46.15 39.60
N LYS A 115 -0.97 -46.61 39.22
CA LYS A 115 -0.80 -47.80 38.34
C LYS A 115 0.31 -48.76 38.74
N ILE A 116 1.44 -48.25 39.23
CA ILE A 116 2.63 -49.05 39.51
C ILE A 116 3.06 -48.69 40.93
N PRO A 117 2.68 -49.51 41.93
CA PRO A 117 3.02 -49.23 43.33
C PRO A 117 4.54 -49.28 43.54
N CYS A 118 5.22 -50.20 42.86
CA CYS A 118 6.67 -50.30 42.85
C CYS A 118 7.18 -51.11 41.65
N LEU A 119 8.13 -50.57 40.90
CA LEU A 119 8.88 -51.33 39.91
C LEU A 119 10.38 -51.22 40.20
N LYS A 120 11.00 -52.36 40.49
CA LYS A 120 12.44 -52.48 40.76
C LYS A 120 13.16 -52.95 39.51
N ILE A 121 14.10 -52.12 39.04
CA ILE A 121 14.86 -52.32 37.82
C ILE A 121 16.34 -52.44 38.18
N LEU A 122 17.00 -53.51 37.76
CA LEU A 122 18.45 -53.66 37.87
C LEU A 122 19.10 -53.24 36.55
N LEU A 123 19.99 -52.24 36.58
CA LEU A 123 20.79 -51.82 35.43
C LEU A 123 22.25 -52.18 35.66
N GLU A 124 22.82 -52.94 34.73
CA GLU A 124 24.25 -53.24 34.68
C GLU A 124 24.86 -52.59 33.43
N VAL A 125 25.85 -51.72 33.61
CA VAL A 125 26.55 -51.06 32.51
C VAL A 125 27.92 -51.69 32.34
N HIS A 126 28.19 -52.24 31.16
CA HIS A 126 29.49 -52.80 30.80
C HIS A 126 30.22 -51.87 29.84
N THR A 127 31.54 -51.81 29.99
CA THR A 127 32.43 -51.17 29.02
C THR A 127 32.43 -51.97 27.71
N LYS A 128 32.82 -51.33 26.60
CA LYS A 128 32.90 -51.99 25.29
C LYS A 128 33.86 -53.18 25.28
N THR A 129 34.93 -53.11 26.07
CA THR A 129 35.93 -54.16 26.24
C THR A 129 35.35 -55.37 26.98
N GLU A 130 34.63 -55.16 28.08
CA GLU A 130 33.94 -56.22 28.83
C GLU A 130 32.88 -56.93 27.97
N ALA A 131 32.15 -56.16 27.16
CA ALA A 131 31.14 -56.67 26.25
C ALA A 131 31.71 -57.37 25.00
N LYS A 132 33.03 -57.38 24.82
CA LYS A 132 33.74 -57.88 23.62
C LYS A 132 33.14 -57.32 22.32
N CYS A 133 32.76 -56.05 22.33
CA CYS A 133 32.14 -55.39 21.18
C CYS A 133 33.21 -55.01 20.15
N LEU A 134 33.13 -55.60 18.96
CA LEU A 134 34.08 -55.37 17.88
C LEU A 134 33.74 -54.16 16.98
N SER A 135 32.52 -53.62 17.04
CA SER A 135 32.06 -52.53 16.14
C SER A 135 31.83 -51.20 16.86
N TYR A 136 32.13 -50.11 16.13
CA TYR A 136 31.75 -48.74 16.45
C TYR A 136 30.44 -48.38 15.73
N ASP A 137 29.41 -49.24 15.82
CA ASP A 137 28.12 -48.92 15.19
C ASP A 137 27.59 -47.62 15.83
N THR A 138 27.49 -46.55 15.04
CA THR A 138 27.01 -45.27 15.53
C THR A 138 25.53 -45.35 15.78
N ASN A 139 25.08 -44.85 16.93
CA ASN A 139 23.65 -44.75 17.24
C ASN A 139 22.88 -43.80 16.29
N MET A 140 23.58 -43.05 15.45
CA MET A 140 23.00 -42.24 14.36
C MET A 140 23.14 -42.96 13.02
N LEU A 141 22.03 -43.18 12.33
CA LEU A 141 21.96 -43.84 11.02
C LEU A 141 21.32 -42.91 9.99
N TYR A 142 21.94 -42.81 8.81
CA TYR A 142 21.44 -42.00 7.70
C TYR A 142 20.94 -42.90 6.58
N LEU A 143 19.65 -42.83 6.26
CA LEU A 143 19.03 -43.69 5.23
C LEU A 143 18.66 -42.89 3.99
N LEU A 144 18.84 -43.48 2.81
CA LEU A 144 18.50 -42.80 1.54
C LEU A 144 17.01 -42.95 1.21
N ALA A 145 16.31 -41.83 1.10
CA ALA A 145 14.91 -41.80 0.65
C ALA A 145 14.73 -42.49 -0.72
N GLY A 146 13.63 -43.22 -0.90
CA GLY A 146 13.30 -43.93 -2.14
C GLY A 146 14.14 -45.18 -2.42
N SER A 147 15.17 -45.45 -1.62
CA SER A 147 16.02 -46.65 -1.75
C SER A 147 15.59 -47.75 -0.77
N GLY A 148 16.02 -48.98 -1.03
CA GLY A 148 15.92 -50.06 -0.07
C GLY A 148 17.01 -49.94 1.00
N ASN A 149 16.62 -49.76 2.25
CA ASN A 149 17.55 -49.66 3.39
C ASN A 149 17.20 -50.69 4.47
N SER A 150 18.16 -50.98 5.35
CA SER A 150 17.93 -51.77 6.56
C SER A 150 18.41 -51.04 7.81
N ILE A 151 17.65 -51.18 8.90
CA ILE A 151 18.02 -50.73 10.24
C ILE A 151 18.37 -51.97 11.04
N THR A 152 19.60 -52.05 11.52
CA THR A 152 20.10 -53.15 12.33
C THR A 152 20.17 -52.72 13.80
N CYS A 153 19.91 -53.65 14.72
CA CYS A 153 20.02 -53.33 16.14
C CYS A 153 21.51 -53.32 16.54
N PRO A 154 22.04 -52.20 17.07
CA PRO A 154 23.43 -52.14 17.49
C PRO A 154 23.74 -53.17 18.59
N GLY A 155 24.99 -53.57 18.69
CA GLY A 155 25.44 -54.44 19.76
C GLY A 155 24.95 -55.90 19.68
N THR A 156 24.20 -56.31 18.65
CA THR A 156 23.83 -57.73 18.46
C THR A 156 25.04 -58.62 18.14
N LYS A 157 26.17 -58.01 17.77
CA LYS A 157 27.47 -58.65 17.56
C LYS A 157 28.36 -58.62 18.81
N CYS A 158 27.93 -57.92 19.87
CA CYS A 158 28.58 -57.99 21.17
C CYS A 158 28.20 -59.31 21.84
N TYR A 159 29.09 -59.83 22.69
CA TYR A 159 28.95 -61.12 23.36
C TYR A 159 28.91 -62.32 22.38
N SER A 160 29.93 -63.18 22.45
CA SER A 160 30.15 -64.32 21.53
C SER A 160 29.06 -65.40 21.52
N HIS A 161 28.12 -65.37 22.47
CA HIS A 161 27.12 -66.43 22.69
C HIS A 161 25.75 -66.16 22.05
N ILE A 162 25.55 -65.01 21.41
CA ILE A 162 24.24 -64.64 20.85
C ILE A 162 24.06 -65.24 19.45
N LYS A 163 23.32 -66.35 19.34
CA LYS A 163 22.88 -66.90 18.04
C LYS A 163 21.48 -66.40 17.70
N LYS A 164 21.36 -65.55 16.66
CA LYS A 164 20.10 -65.02 16.09
C LYS A 164 19.10 -64.48 17.15
N PRO A 165 19.36 -63.31 17.74
CA PRO A 165 18.47 -62.75 18.75
C PRO A 165 17.09 -62.43 18.16
N ASN A 166 16.02 -62.78 18.88
CA ASN A 166 14.67 -62.32 18.55
C ASN A 166 14.53 -60.87 19.02
N VAL A 167 14.54 -59.92 18.08
CA VAL A 167 14.57 -58.49 18.37
C VAL A 167 13.18 -57.89 18.27
N LYS A 168 12.77 -57.20 19.34
CA LYS A 168 11.56 -56.38 19.35
C LYS A 168 11.91 -54.95 19.01
N TRP A 169 11.29 -54.42 17.98
CA TRP A 169 11.51 -53.05 17.51
C TRP A 169 10.38 -52.12 17.90
N TYR A 170 10.75 -50.87 18.18
CA TYR A 170 9.84 -49.81 18.56
C TYR A 170 10.28 -48.52 17.90
N LYS A 171 9.32 -47.71 17.45
CA LYS A 171 9.56 -46.40 16.84
C LYS A 171 8.79 -45.35 17.62
N ASP A 172 9.49 -44.32 18.08
CA ASP A 172 8.93 -43.19 18.86
C ASP A 172 8.08 -43.66 20.06
N GLY A 173 8.51 -44.78 20.66
CA GLY A 173 7.84 -45.41 21.78
C GLY A 173 6.75 -46.41 21.41
N TYR A 174 6.44 -46.68 20.14
CA TYR A 174 5.38 -47.64 19.73
C TYR A 174 5.98 -48.91 19.13
N GLN A 175 5.47 -50.09 19.51
CA GLN A 175 5.96 -51.36 18.95
C GLN A 175 5.66 -51.45 17.46
N ILE A 176 6.71 -51.74 16.67
CA ILE A 176 6.58 -51.97 15.24
C ILE A 176 6.04 -53.37 15.04
N LYS A 177 4.83 -53.46 14.48
CA LYS A 177 4.22 -54.71 14.03
C LYS A 177 4.07 -54.66 12.52
N SER A 178 4.20 -55.81 11.84
CA SER A 178 3.91 -55.88 10.41
C SER A 178 2.44 -55.54 10.16
N ARG A 179 2.19 -54.53 9.31
CA ARG A 179 0.83 -54.09 8.95
C ARG A 179 0.66 -54.23 7.44
N LYS A 180 -0.50 -54.73 6.99
CA LYS A 180 -0.84 -54.81 5.56
C LYS A 180 -0.81 -53.43 4.87
N SER A 181 -1.04 -52.36 5.62
CA SER A 181 -1.04 -50.97 5.13
C SER A 181 0.35 -50.39 4.84
N ARG A 182 1.43 -50.95 5.40
CA ARG A 182 2.81 -50.46 5.19
C ARG A 182 3.69 -51.60 4.65
N GLN A 183 3.47 -51.93 3.38
CA GLN A 183 4.17 -53.04 2.69
C GLN A 183 5.68 -52.82 2.51
N SER A 184 6.11 -51.55 2.52
CA SER A 184 7.52 -51.18 2.44
C SER A 184 8.32 -51.60 3.67
N LEU A 185 7.68 -51.75 4.83
CA LEU A 185 8.30 -52.15 6.08
C LEU A 185 8.19 -53.67 6.27
N LYS A 186 9.33 -54.35 6.30
CA LYS A 186 9.42 -55.80 6.57
C LYS A 186 10.35 -56.05 7.75
N LEU A 187 9.83 -56.73 8.78
CA LEU A 187 10.64 -57.18 9.90
C LEU A 187 11.27 -58.54 9.56
N LYS A 188 12.60 -58.63 9.55
CA LYS A 188 13.33 -59.89 9.37
C LYS A 188 14.27 -60.09 10.55
N HIS A 189 13.97 -61.06 11.43
CA HIS A 189 14.79 -61.49 12.58
C HIS A 189 15.38 -60.36 13.44
N ASN A 190 16.51 -59.77 13.01
CA ASN A 190 17.28 -58.74 13.71
C ASN A 190 17.13 -57.32 13.10
N GLU A 191 16.49 -57.19 11.95
CA GLU A 191 16.56 -55.97 11.14
C GLU A 191 15.18 -55.52 10.64
N ILE A 192 15.03 -54.20 10.51
CA ILE A 192 13.90 -53.57 9.82
C ILE A 192 14.35 -53.29 8.39
N TYR A 193 13.68 -53.89 7.41
CA TYR A 193 13.87 -53.55 6.01
C TYR A 193 12.82 -52.53 5.58
N LEU A 194 13.28 -51.44 4.96
CA LEU A 194 12.45 -50.37 4.40
C LEU A 194 12.71 -50.32 2.90
N ASN A 195 11.73 -50.68 2.08
CA ASN A 195 11.84 -50.58 0.63
C ASN A 195 10.50 -50.22 -0.03
N PRO A 196 10.32 -48.97 -0.51
CA PRO A 196 11.24 -47.83 -0.38
C PRO A 196 11.19 -47.21 1.03
N THR A 197 12.27 -46.55 1.44
CA THR A 197 12.31 -45.70 2.64
C THR A 197 11.66 -44.35 2.37
N TYR A 198 10.83 -43.87 3.29
CA TYR A 198 10.14 -42.58 3.20
C TYR A 198 10.64 -41.58 4.25
N ASP A 199 10.41 -40.29 4.05
CA ASP A 199 10.81 -39.22 4.99
C ASP A 199 10.21 -39.42 6.39
N GLU A 200 8.98 -39.96 6.46
CA GLU A 200 8.33 -40.24 7.73
C GLU A 200 8.97 -41.41 8.47
N ASP A 201 9.93 -42.15 7.90
CA ASP A 201 10.71 -43.17 8.61
C ASP A 201 11.77 -42.55 9.54
N THR A 202 12.03 -41.24 9.44
CA THR A 202 12.84 -40.50 10.42
C THR A 202 12.26 -40.63 11.82
N GLY A 203 13.12 -40.79 12.82
CA GLY A 203 12.70 -40.91 14.22
C GLY A 203 13.65 -41.71 15.10
N ILE A 204 13.22 -41.96 16.34
CA ILE A 204 14.00 -42.70 17.32
C ILE A 204 13.50 -44.15 17.35
N TYR A 205 14.38 -45.06 17.00
CA TYR A 205 14.15 -46.49 17.03
C TYR A 205 14.77 -47.09 18.29
N VAL A 206 14.02 -47.93 18.98
CA VAL A 206 14.49 -48.69 20.13
C VAL A 206 14.37 -50.16 19.79
N CYS A 207 15.44 -50.93 20.05
CA CYS A 207 15.42 -52.37 19.90
C CYS A 207 15.73 -53.07 21.22
N ASP A 208 14.88 -54.04 21.56
CA ASP A 208 15.04 -54.91 22.72
C ASP A 208 15.33 -56.34 22.27
N TYR A 209 16.39 -56.93 22.81
CA TYR A 209 16.69 -58.35 22.65
C TYR A 209 17.11 -58.97 23.97
N THR A 210 16.94 -60.29 24.08
CA THR A 210 17.27 -61.02 25.30
C THR A 210 18.67 -61.61 25.21
N LEU A 211 19.48 -61.39 26.25
CA LEU A 211 20.75 -62.05 26.49
C LEU A 211 20.60 -62.99 27.69
N TYR A 212 21.08 -64.23 27.55
CA TYR A 212 21.18 -65.15 28.68
C TYR A 212 22.64 -65.22 29.12
N ASP A 213 22.86 -64.89 30.38
CA ASP A 213 24.14 -65.01 31.05
C ASP A 213 23.99 -66.10 32.12
N ASN A 214 24.48 -67.30 31.81
CA ASN A 214 24.15 -68.55 32.50
C ASN A 214 22.62 -68.79 32.55
N THR A 215 22.01 -68.63 33.73
CA THR A 215 20.56 -68.77 33.96
C THR A 215 19.84 -67.42 34.07
N THR A 216 20.57 -66.31 34.12
CA THR A 216 19.97 -64.99 34.28
C THR A 216 19.56 -64.42 32.93
N LYS A 217 18.29 -64.03 32.84
CA LYS A 217 17.73 -63.33 31.68
C LYS A 217 17.98 -61.82 31.78
N TRP A 218 18.73 -61.28 30.83
CA TRP A 218 19.01 -59.86 30.68
C TRP A 218 18.28 -59.29 29.45
N THR A 219 17.70 -58.10 29.61
CA THR A 219 17.16 -57.32 28.49
C THR A 219 18.21 -56.36 28.00
N MET A 220 18.65 -56.54 26.76
CA MET A 220 19.53 -55.62 26.07
C MET A 220 18.66 -54.63 25.32
N ARG A 221 18.81 -53.34 25.62
CA ARG A 221 18.10 -52.26 24.94
C ARG A 221 19.09 -51.33 24.25
N ARG A 222 18.81 -50.98 23.00
CA ARG A 222 19.62 -50.03 22.23
C ARG A 222 18.74 -48.99 21.55
N VAL A 223 19.29 -47.79 21.43
CA VAL A 223 18.64 -46.64 20.80
C VAL A 223 19.38 -46.31 19.52
N VAL A 224 18.63 -46.20 18.43
CA VAL A 224 19.11 -45.80 17.09
C VAL A 224 18.29 -44.61 16.63
N THR A 225 18.94 -43.49 16.40
CA THR A 225 18.34 -42.31 15.78
C THR A 225 18.54 -42.41 14.27
N VAL A 226 17.44 -42.43 13.54
CA VAL A 226 17.43 -42.55 12.08
C VAL A 226 17.04 -41.22 11.47
N GLU A 227 17.87 -40.72 10.56
CA GLU A 227 17.58 -39.55 9.73
C GLU A 227 17.50 -39.97 8.27
N VAL A 228 16.36 -39.72 7.63
CA VAL A 228 16.18 -40.00 6.21
C VAL A 228 16.67 -38.80 5.41
N ILE A 229 17.63 -39.07 4.52
CA ILE A 229 18.31 -38.06 3.72
C ILE A 229 18.06 -38.30 2.22
N ALA A 230 18.16 -37.24 1.44
CA ALA A 230 18.17 -37.37 -0.01
C ALA A 230 19.59 -37.70 -0.50
N LYS A 231 19.69 -38.16 -1.74
CA LYS A 231 20.99 -38.23 -2.42
C LYS A 231 21.55 -36.82 -2.55
N ASN A 232 22.86 -36.69 -2.37
CA ASN A 232 23.54 -35.41 -2.58
C ASN A 232 23.29 -34.93 -4.01
N THR A 233 23.11 -33.62 -4.15
CA THR A 233 22.97 -32.96 -5.44
C THR A 233 24.21 -33.18 -6.31
N ILE A 234 23.99 -33.38 -7.61
CA ILE A 234 25.04 -33.39 -8.64
C ILE A 234 25.05 -32.07 -9.44
N HIS A 235 24.21 -31.11 -9.05
CA HIS A 235 24.05 -29.83 -9.73
C HIS A 235 24.59 -28.68 -8.87
N PRO A 236 25.20 -27.66 -9.51
CA PRO A 236 25.57 -26.42 -8.85
C PRO A 236 24.32 -25.63 -8.39
N PRO A 237 24.48 -24.54 -7.60
CA PRO A 237 23.37 -23.73 -7.13
C PRO A 237 22.58 -23.13 -8.30
N ASN A 238 21.25 -23.12 -8.19
CA ASN A 238 20.36 -22.58 -9.21
C ASN A 238 19.76 -21.24 -8.78
N PHE A 239 19.88 -20.21 -9.60
CA PHE A 239 19.32 -18.89 -9.31
C PHE A 239 17.85 -18.83 -9.72
N LEU A 240 16.97 -18.54 -8.74
CA LEU A 240 15.56 -18.22 -9.00
C LEU A 240 15.39 -16.74 -9.34
N TYR A 241 16.21 -15.89 -8.70
CA TYR A 241 16.30 -14.46 -8.98
C TYR A 241 17.63 -13.90 -8.47
N PRO A 242 18.31 -13.02 -9.21
CA PRO A 242 18.07 -12.66 -10.60
C PRO A 242 18.41 -13.84 -11.54
N SER A 243 17.73 -13.94 -12.70
CA SER A 243 18.02 -14.97 -13.70
C SER A 243 19.04 -14.43 -14.71
N GLY A 244 20.32 -14.78 -14.54
CA GLY A 244 21.39 -14.26 -15.39
C GLY A 244 21.66 -12.77 -15.12
N VAL A 245 21.37 -11.90 -16.09
CA VAL A 245 21.55 -10.44 -15.97
C VAL A 245 20.18 -9.76 -15.95
N VAL A 246 19.87 -9.06 -14.86
CA VAL A 246 18.62 -8.32 -14.68
C VAL A 246 18.91 -6.83 -14.53
N ILE A 247 18.12 -6.00 -15.22
CA ILE A 247 18.19 -4.54 -15.12
C ILE A 247 17.09 -4.07 -14.17
N LEU A 248 17.46 -3.35 -13.11
CA LEU A 248 16.56 -2.80 -12.11
C LEU A 248 16.55 -1.28 -12.19
N GLU A 249 15.37 -0.67 -12.23
CA GLU A 249 15.26 0.79 -12.24
C GLU A 249 15.42 1.38 -10.84
N ALA A 250 16.27 2.39 -10.70
CA ALA A 250 16.61 3.01 -9.42
C ALA A 250 16.56 4.54 -9.49
N GLU A 251 16.13 5.17 -8.39
CA GLU A 251 16.14 6.62 -8.19
C GLU A 251 17.37 7.04 -7.38
N LEU A 252 18.12 8.04 -7.85
CA LEU A 252 19.27 8.58 -7.12
C LEU A 252 18.86 9.11 -5.75
N GLY A 253 19.68 8.84 -4.72
CA GLY A 253 19.48 9.28 -3.34
C GLY A 253 18.37 8.55 -2.57
N LYS A 254 17.74 7.53 -3.15
CA LYS A 254 16.76 6.68 -2.45
C LYS A 254 17.40 5.36 -2.00
N PRO A 255 16.95 4.76 -0.88
CA PRO A 255 17.38 3.42 -0.50
C PRO A 255 16.86 2.38 -1.50
N LEU A 256 17.62 1.30 -1.71
CA LEU A 256 17.27 0.21 -2.61
C LEU A 256 17.71 -1.14 -2.04
N GLU A 257 16.83 -2.13 -2.10
CA GLU A 257 17.13 -3.50 -1.68
C GLU A 257 17.38 -4.39 -2.91
N LEU A 258 18.51 -5.10 -2.89
CA LEU A 258 18.91 -6.05 -3.91
C LEU A 258 18.64 -7.46 -3.38
N GLU A 259 17.65 -8.14 -3.96
CA GLU A 259 17.31 -9.51 -3.60
C GLU A 259 18.10 -10.53 -4.43
N CYS A 260 18.62 -11.56 -3.76
CA CYS A 260 19.17 -12.74 -4.40
C CYS A 260 18.51 -14.01 -3.83
N ARG A 261 17.82 -14.76 -4.68
CA ARG A 261 17.11 -16.00 -4.36
C ARG A 261 17.80 -17.16 -5.06
N VAL A 262 18.41 -18.04 -4.28
CA VAL A 262 19.17 -19.18 -4.77
C VAL A 262 18.59 -20.47 -4.21
N GLN A 263 18.41 -21.45 -5.08
CA GLN A 263 18.03 -22.80 -4.73
C GLN A 263 19.26 -23.69 -4.73
N PHE A 264 19.41 -24.44 -3.66
CA PHE A 264 20.47 -25.42 -3.49
C PHE A 264 19.84 -26.81 -3.36
N GLY A 265 20.40 -27.78 -4.06
CA GLY A 265 20.03 -29.17 -3.86
C GLY A 265 20.43 -29.67 -2.47
N PHE A 266 19.89 -30.83 -2.08
CA PHE A 266 20.23 -31.42 -0.79
C PHE A 266 21.70 -31.80 -0.74
N GLU A 267 22.37 -31.46 0.34
CA GLU A 267 23.74 -31.86 0.60
C GLU A 267 23.99 -31.95 2.11
N ARG A 268 24.57 -33.07 2.56
CA ARG A 268 24.68 -33.38 4.00
C ARG A 268 25.75 -32.57 4.76
N LEU A 269 26.91 -32.33 4.15
CA LEU A 269 28.10 -31.81 4.84
C LEU A 269 28.60 -30.46 4.29
N SER A 270 27.79 -29.78 3.49
CA SER A 270 28.27 -28.66 2.67
C SER A 270 27.94 -27.30 3.26
N LEU A 271 28.93 -26.42 3.15
CA LEU A 271 28.85 -25.03 3.54
C LEU A 271 28.35 -24.23 2.34
N MET A 272 27.04 -24.14 2.21
CA MET A 272 26.40 -23.28 1.21
C MET A 272 26.84 -21.84 1.43
N ARG A 273 27.43 -21.22 0.41
CA ARG A 273 27.91 -19.84 0.50
C ARG A 273 27.19 -18.99 -0.52
N VAL A 274 26.62 -17.88 -0.06
CA VAL A 274 26.04 -16.84 -0.92
C VAL A 274 26.66 -15.51 -0.51
N THR A 275 27.23 -14.79 -1.47
CA THR A 275 27.91 -13.52 -1.24
C THR A 275 27.56 -12.51 -2.34
N TRP A 276 27.53 -11.23 -1.97
CA TRP A 276 27.44 -10.14 -2.93
C TRP A 276 28.84 -9.63 -3.29
N LYS A 277 29.09 -9.42 -4.57
CA LYS A 277 30.30 -8.81 -5.13
C LYS A 277 29.93 -7.58 -5.96
N ARG A 278 30.69 -6.50 -5.87
CA ARG A 278 30.52 -5.31 -6.73
C ARG A 278 31.67 -5.28 -7.73
N ASN A 279 31.38 -5.26 -9.03
CA ASN A 279 32.39 -5.31 -10.10
C ASN A 279 33.42 -6.43 -9.90
N ASN A 280 32.97 -7.62 -9.48
CA ASN A 280 33.82 -8.79 -9.16
C ASN A 280 34.88 -8.57 -8.06
N LYS A 281 34.82 -7.48 -7.29
CA LYS A 281 35.64 -7.29 -6.08
C LYS A 281 34.84 -7.75 -4.85
N GLU A 282 35.51 -8.44 -3.93
CA GLU A 282 34.87 -9.14 -2.80
C GLU A 282 34.40 -8.22 -1.67
N ASN A 283 34.95 -7.02 -1.55
CA ASN A 283 34.60 -6.12 -0.45
C ASN A 283 33.52 -5.12 -0.86
N ILE A 284 32.28 -5.42 -0.49
CA ILE A 284 31.22 -4.42 -0.39
C ILE A 284 31.10 -3.97 1.07
N THR A 285 32.04 -3.15 1.54
CA THR A 285 31.98 -2.51 2.86
C THR A 285 30.87 -1.45 2.96
N GLU A 286 30.26 -1.06 1.83
CA GLU A 286 29.24 -0.01 1.74
C GLU A 286 27.78 -0.52 1.74
N VAL A 287 27.54 -1.84 1.61
CA VAL A 287 26.18 -2.44 1.70
C VAL A 287 25.91 -2.77 3.16
N SER A 288 25.17 -1.91 3.85
CA SER A 288 24.81 -2.16 5.25
C SER A 288 23.63 -3.12 5.32
N ASN A 289 23.70 -4.08 6.24
CA ASN A 289 22.67 -5.08 6.57
C ASN A 289 22.41 -6.09 5.45
N GLN A 290 23.18 -7.18 5.47
CA GLN A 290 22.86 -8.39 4.74
C GLN A 290 21.93 -9.25 5.59
N GLU A 291 20.74 -9.52 5.09
CA GLU A 291 19.80 -10.46 5.72
C GLU A 291 19.80 -11.77 4.91
N THR A 292 20.09 -12.88 5.58
CA THR A 292 20.00 -14.22 4.98
C THR A 292 18.86 -14.98 5.63
N ARG A 293 17.89 -15.42 4.83
CA ARG A 293 16.80 -16.29 5.26
C ARG A 293 16.91 -17.64 4.58
N VAL A 294 16.87 -18.70 5.37
CA VAL A 294 16.96 -20.09 4.90
C VAL A 294 15.58 -20.74 5.00
N TYR A 295 15.06 -21.19 3.86
CA TYR A 295 13.82 -21.94 3.79
C TYR A 295 14.14 -23.41 3.49
N PRO A 296 14.13 -24.30 4.50
CA PRO A 296 14.34 -25.73 4.28
C PRO A 296 13.16 -26.32 3.51
N LYS A 297 13.44 -27.18 2.53
CA LYS A 297 12.44 -27.93 1.77
C LYS A 297 12.59 -29.45 1.97
N GLY A 298 13.11 -29.85 3.14
CA GLY A 298 13.38 -31.24 3.50
C GLY A 298 14.32 -31.89 2.47
N LEU A 299 13.90 -33.02 1.92
CA LEU A 299 14.66 -33.81 0.94
C LEU A 299 14.93 -33.08 -0.40
N LYS A 300 14.26 -31.95 -0.68
CA LYS A 300 14.49 -31.15 -1.90
C LYS A 300 15.62 -30.12 -1.75
N GLY A 301 16.26 -30.05 -0.59
CA GLY A 301 17.33 -29.08 -0.29
C GLY A 301 16.80 -27.79 0.34
N HIS A 302 17.44 -26.67 0.02
CA HIS A 302 17.19 -25.38 0.67
C HIS A 302 16.99 -24.27 -0.36
N THR A 303 16.16 -23.28 -0.02
CA THR A 303 16.09 -22.02 -0.75
C THR A 303 16.62 -20.91 0.15
N LEU A 304 17.62 -20.18 -0.33
CA LEU A 304 18.26 -19.07 0.36
C LEU A 304 17.83 -17.75 -0.27
N LEU A 305 17.35 -16.82 0.57
CA LEU A 305 17.12 -15.42 0.22
C LEU A 305 18.19 -14.59 0.91
N HIS A 306 19.07 -13.96 0.13
CA HIS A 306 20.14 -13.09 0.60
C HIS A 306 19.91 -11.67 0.07
N VAL A 307 19.61 -10.72 0.96
CA VAL A 307 19.23 -9.35 0.60
C VAL A 307 20.35 -8.40 0.98
N ALA A 308 20.76 -7.55 0.03
CA ALA A 308 21.71 -6.46 0.23
C ALA A 308 20.98 -5.11 0.19
N LYS A 309 21.14 -4.27 1.22
CA LYS A 309 20.48 -2.96 1.29
C LYS A 309 21.47 -1.83 0.98
N LEU A 310 21.16 -1.04 -0.03
CA LEU A 310 21.83 0.23 -0.32
C LEU A 310 21.12 1.34 0.44
N LYS A 311 21.85 2.09 1.27
CA LYS A 311 21.30 3.23 2.03
C LYS A 311 20.78 4.33 1.12
N GLU A 312 21.55 4.62 0.08
CA GLU A 312 21.21 5.56 -0.97
C GLU A 312 21.84 5.10 -2.28
N VAL A 313 21.13 5.24 -3.39
CA VAL A 313 21.66 4.93 -4.72
C VAL A 313 22.49 6.11 -5.22
N THR A 314 23.77 5.86 -5.48
CA THR A 314 24.72 6.86 -6.00
C THR A 314 24.96 6.69 -7.50
N GLU A 315 25.59 7.69 -8.13
CA GLU A 315 26.00 7.61 -9.54
C GLU A 315 27.01 6.46 -9.78
N ARG A 316 27.82 6.13 -8.76
CA ARG A 316 28.73 4.98 -8.80
C ARG A 316 27.96 3.66 -8.90
N ASP A 317 26.83 3.55 -8.20
CA ASP A 317 26.00 2.34 -8.19
C ASP A 317 25.35 2.08 -9.54
N LEU A 318 24.93 3.14 -10.25
CA LEU A 318 24.39 3.03 -11.62
C LEU A 318 25.41 2.51 -12.65
N ARG A 319 26.70 2.70 -12.40
CA ARG A 319 27.80 2.23 -13.27
C ARG A 319 28.42 0.91 -12.79
N SER A 320 27.90 0.34 -11.71
CA SER A 320 28.44 -0.86 -11.09
C SER A 320 27.55 -2.07 -11.39
N ASN A 321 28.18 -3.23 -11.53
CA ASN A 321 27.52 -4.52 -11.61
C ASN A 321 27.46 -5.13 -10.20
N PHE A 322 26.26 -5.44 -9.72
CA PHE A 322 26.05 -6.15 -8.46
C PHE A 322 25.89 -7.64 -8.75
N THR A 323 26.93 -8.43 -8.46
CA THR A 323 26.97 -9.87 -8.71
C THR A 323 26.62 -10.60 -7.43
N CYS A 324 25.54 -11.38 -7.43
CA CYS A 324 25.31 -12.40 -6.41
C CYS A 324 26.03 -13.68 -6.80
N PHE A 325 26.94 -14.13 -5.95
CA PHE A 325 27.75 -15.33 -6.13
C PHE A 325 27.25 -16.41 -5.18
N ALA A 326 27.01 -17.61 -5.68
CA ALA A 326 26.59 -18.75 -4.90
C ALA A 326 27.49 -19.97 -5.17
N GLU A 327 27.82 -20.71 -4.12
CA GLU A 327 28.75 -21.85 -4.17
C GLU A 327 28.25 -23.00 -3.29
N ASN A 328 28.33 -24.20 -3.83
CA ASN A 328 28.21 -25.48 -3.12
C ASN A 328 29.44 -26.36 -3.41
N SER A 329 29.47 -27.59 -2.91
CA SER A 329 30.61 -28.49 -3.15
C SER A 329 30.78 -28.93 -4.60
N VAL A 330 29.71 -28.87 -5.39
CA VAL A 330 29.69 -29.31 -6.80
C VAL A 330 30.24 -28.21 -7.70
N GLY A 331 29.94 -26.95 -7.40
CA GLY A 331 30.42 -25.81 -8.18
C GLY A 331 29.82 -24.48 -7.73
N ASN A 332 29.98 -23.49 -8.60
CA ASN A 332 29.50 -22.14 -8.37
C ASN A 332 28.56 -21.67 -9.48
N ALA A 333 27.77 -20.66 -9.16
CA ALA A 333 26.92 -19.95 -10.10
C ALA A 333 26.88 -18.47 -9.74
N THR A 334 26.64 -17.62 -10.73
CA THR A 334 26.56 -16.17 -10.53
C THR A 334 25.35 -15.59 -11.25
N ALA A 335 24.80 -14.53 -10.68
CA ALA A 335 23.78 -13.72 -11.33
C ALA A 335 24.03 -12.24 -11.02
N VAL A 336 23.66 -11.37 -11.95
CA VAL A 336 24.05 -9.96 -11.95
C VAL A 336 22.83 -9.05 -11.99
N ILE A 337 22.83 -8.03 -11.15
CA ILE A 337 21.88 -6.91 -11.19
C ILE A 337 22.61 -5.67 -11.67
N GLN A 338 22.06 -5.03 -12.69
CA GLN A 338 22.49 -3.73 -13.19
C GLN A 338 21.44 -2.68 -12.86
N LEU A 339 21.87 -1.51 -12.38
CA LEU A 339 20.95 -0.43 -12.06
C LEU A 339 20.81 0.52 -13.25
N LYS A 340 19.58 0.83 -13.64
CA LYS A 340 19.27 1.85 -14.64
C LYS A 340 18.58 3.03 -13.98
N ARG A 341 18.95 4.24 -14.37
CA ARG A 341 18.31 5.46 -13.86
C ARG A 341 16.83 5.46 -14.26
N LYS A 342 15.94 5.56 -13.28
CA LYS A 342 14.51 5.74 -13.50
C LYS A 342 14.27 7.13 -14.11
N GLN A 343 13.78 7.17 -15.35
CA GLN A 343 13.40 8.43 -15.99
C GLN A 343 12.06 8.89 -15.42
N ARG A 344 12.04 10.01 -14.69
CA ARG A 344 10.79 10.65 -14.30
C ARG A 344 10.15 11.26 -15.54
N VAL A 345 8.86 10.96 -15.73
CA VAL A 345 7.97 11.50 -16.78
C VAL A 345 7.67 13.01 -16.58
N PHE A 346 8.53 13.71 -15.84
CA PHE A 346 8.41 15.11 -15.44
C PHE A 346 8.39 16.04 -16.66
N LEU A 347 9.12 15.70 -17.73
CA LEU A 347 9.11 16.46 -18.97
C LEU A 347 7.75 16.40 -19.68
N LEU A 348 7.09 15.23 -19.68
CA LEU A 348 5.74 15.10 -20.24
C LEU A 348 4.74 15.90 -19.41
N TYR A 349 4.86 15.85 -18.09
CA TYR A 349 4.00 16.62 -17.18
C TYR A 349 4.16 18.13 -17.40
N ILE A 350 5.40 18.65 -17.46
CA ILE A 350 5.66 20.06 -17.76
C ILE A 350 5.06 20.45 -19.12
N LEU A 351 5.29 19.64 -20.16
CA LEU A 351 4.77 19.92 -21.49
C LEU A 351 3.23 19.98 -21.51
N CYS A 352 2.56 19.02 -20.88
CA CYS A 352 1.10 19.01 -20.77
C CYS A 352 0.57 20.24 -19.99
N THR A 353 1.24 20.63 -18.90
CA THR A 353 0.83 21.82 -18.13
C THR A 353 0.98 23.11 -18.93
N ALA A 354 2.06 23.26 -19.72
CA ALA A 354 2.28 24.43 -20.55
C ALA A 354 1.25 24.56 -21.68
N ILE A 355 0.92 23.45 -22.36
CA ILE A 355 -0.09 23.42 -23.43
C ILE A 355 -1.48 23.77 -22.86
N SER A 356 -1.83 23.19 -21.71
CA SER A 356 -3.11 23.48 -21.06
C SER A 356 -3.25 24.96 -20.66
N ALA A 357 -2.18 25.55 -20.11
CA ALA A 357 -2.16 26.97 -19.75
C ALA A 357 -2.30 27.88 -20.98
N LEU A 358 -1.62 27.56 -22.09
CA LEU A 358 -1.75 28.31 -23.34
C LEU A 358 -3.17 28.25 -23.89
N PHE A 359 -3.78 27.07 -23.89
CA PHE A 359 -5.15 26.88 -24.35
C PHE A 359 -6.15 27.67 -23.50
N ALA A 360 -6.03 27.61 -22.17
CA ALA A 360 -6.85 28.40 -21.26
C ALA A 360 -6.71 29.91 -21.48
N PHE A 361 -5.48 30.39 -21.74
CA PHE A 361 -5.24 31.81 -22.06
C PHE A 361 -5.94 32.23 -23.37
N LEU A 362 -5.87 31.40 -24.41
CA LEU A 362 -6.56 31.67 -25.68
C LEU A 362 -8.09 31.70 -25.52
N LEU A 363 -8.65 30.78 -24.75
CA LEU A 363 -10.09 30.78 -24.45
C LEU A 363 -10.51 32.03 -23.66
N CYS A 364 -9.76 32.39 -22.62
CA CYS A 364 -10.03 33.59 -21.83
C CYS A 364 -9.98 34.87 -22.69
N THR A 365 -8.98 35.00 -23.57
CA THR A 365 -8.85 36.17 -24.44
C THR A 365 -9.97 36.23 -25.48
N ALA A 366 -10.33 35.12 -26.13
CA ALA A 366 -11.46 35.04 -27.05
C ALA A 366 -12.78 35.41 -26.35
N PHE A 367 -12.98 34.90 -25.14
CA PHE A 367 -14.15 35.18 -24.33
C PHE A 367 -14.27 36.67 -23.96
N ILE A 368 -13.18 37.28 -23.51
CA ILE A 368 -13.13 38.72 -23.22
C ILE A 368 -13.44 39.53 -24.49
N TYR A 369 -12.86 39.15 -25.63
CA TYR A 369 -13.08 39.86 -26.89
C TYR A 369 -14.54 39.77 -27.36
N GLN A 370 -15.18 38.61 -27.24
CA GLN A 370 -16.57 38.40 -27.66
C GLN A 370 -17.57 39.15 -26.77
N HIS A 371 -17.29 39.26 -25.46
CA HIS A 371 -18.21 39.80 -24.46
C HIS A 371 -17.78 41.14 -23.84
N TRP A 372 -16.82 41.84 -24.44
CA TRP A 372 -16.21 43.04 -23.83
C TRP A 372 -17.23 44.13 -23.44
N ILE A 373 -18.29 44.37 -24.23
CA ILE A 373 -19.33 45.36 -23.89
C ILE A 373 -20.10 44.94 -22.64
N GLU A 374 -20.45 43.66 -22.51
CA GLU A 374 -21.18 43.13 -21.35
C GLU A 374 -20.29 43.16 -20.09
N ILE A 375 -19.01 42.81 -20.22
CA ILE A 375 -18.02 42.89 -19.15
C ILE A 375 -17.85 44.33 -18.67
N VAL A 376 -17.70 45.29 -19.60
CA VAL A 376 -17.54 46.71 -19.25
C VAL A 376 -18.81 47.27 -18.60
N LEU A 377 -20.00 46.89 -19.08
CA LEU A 377 -21.26 47.28 -18.47
C LEU A 377 -21.42 46.71 -17.05
N MET A 378 -21.07 45.45 -16.84
CA MET A 378 -21.10 44.79 -15.53
C MET A 378 -20.07 45.40 -14.56
N TYR A 379 -18.87 45.71 -15.06
CA TYR A 379 -17.85 46.41 -14.27
C TYR A 379 -18.31 47.81 -13.87
N ARG A 380 -18.90 48.57 -14.81
CA ARG A 380 -19.47 49.91 -14.54
C ARG A 380 -20.62 49.86 -13.55
N SER A 381 -21.51 48.87 -13.63
CA SER A 381 -22.64 48.76 -12.69
C SER A 381 -22.17 48.40 -11.28
N TYR A 382 -21.12 47.59 -11.14
CA TYR A 382 -20.56 47.21 -9.84
C TYR A 382 -19.79 48.38 -9.17
N LEU A 383 -18.96 49.12 -9.92
CA LEU A 383 -18.12 50.18 -9.36
C LEU A 383 -18.79 51.56 -9.27
N VAL A 384 -19.75 51.87 -10.15
CA VAL A 384 -20.36 53.22 -10.26
C VAL A 384 -21.73 53.26 -9.58
N HIS A 385 -21.87 52.56 -8.44
CA HIS A 385 -23.15 52.41 -7.72
C HIS A 385 -23.72 53.74 -7.17
N ASN A 386 -22.92 54.80 -7.06
CA ASN A 386 -23.26 55.95 -6.19
C ASN A 386 -23.36 57.34 -6.87
N LYS A 387 -23.34 57.46 -8.21
CA LYS A 387 -23.32 58.80 -8.86
C LYS A 387 -24.65 59.32 -9.42
N THR A 388 -25.61 58.47 -9.77
CA THR A 388 -26.84 58.90 -10.47
C THR A 388 -27.99 59.30 -9.53
N THR A 389 -27.88 59.03 -8.24
CA THR A 389 -28.97 59.22 -7.26
C THR A 389 -29.02 60.62 -6.63
N GLY A 390 -28.23 61.59 -7.11
CA GLY A 390 -28.13 62.93 -6.50
C GLY A 390 -27.67 64.06 -7.43
N ASP A 391 -27.78 63.90 -8.75
CA ASP A 391 -27.30 64.88 -9.75
C ASP A 391 -28.36 65.93 -10.17
N GLY A 392 -29.57 65.87 -9.61
CA GLY A 392 -30.66 66.81 -9.91
C GLY A 392 -31.25 66.70 -11.33
N LYS A 393 -30.84 65.71 -12.12
CA LYS A 393 -31.35 65.46 -13.48
C LYS A 393 -32.57 64.54 -13.43
N GLU A 394 -33.67 64.96 -14.05
CA GLU A 394 -34.93 64.21 -14.05
C GLU A 394 -34.94 63.09 -15.10
N PHE A 395 -34.29 63.30 -16.25
CA PHE A 395 -34.35 62.39 -17.39
C PHE A 395 -32.99 61.73 -17.66
N ASP A 396 -33.02 60.46 -18.08
CA ASP A 396 -31.82 59.73 -18.48
C ASP A 396 -31.33 60.15 -19.87
N ALA A 397 -32.25 60.47 -20.78
CA ALA A 397 -31.94 61.05 -22.08
C ALA A 397 -33.07 61.93 -22.65
N PHE A 398 -32.72 63.06 -23.25
CA PHE A 398 -33.59 63.83 -24.15
C PHE A 398 -33.50 63.28 -25.57
N VAL A 399 -34.61 63.15 -26.29
CA VAL A 399 -34.65 62.64 -27.67
C VAL A 399 -35.12 63.75 -28.61
N SER A 400 -34.33 64.01 -29.66
CA SER A 400 -34.65 64.96 -30.72
C SER A 400 -34.66 64.24 -32.08
N TYR A 401 -35.72 64.45 -32.86
CA TYR A 401 -35.94 63.83 -34.16
C TYR A 401 -36.60 64.81 -35.14
N ALA A 402 -36.62 64.47 -36.43
CA ALA A 402 -37.22 65.32 -37.45
C ALA A 402 -38.72 65.08 -37.52
N LYS A 403 -39.51 66.14 -37.41
CA LYS A 403 -40.93 66.08 -37.69
C LYS A 403 -41.17 66.19 -39.19
N LEU A 404 -41.79 65.19 -39.81
CA LEU A 404 -42.29 65.28 -41.17
C LEU A 404 -43.77 65.64 -41.12
N ASP A 405 -44.17 66.76 -41.73
CA ASP A 405 -45.57 67.18 -41.78
C ASP A 405 -46.38 66.53 -42.93
N THR A 406 -45.85 65.49 -43.58
CA THR A 406 -46.47 64.89 -44.78
C THR A 406 -47.03 63.51 -44.51
N SER A 407 -48.36 63.39 -44.55
CA SER A 407 -49.08 62.12 -44.67
C SER A 407 -48.92 61.57 -46.08
N GLU A 408 -47.86 60.81 -46.36
CA GLU A 408 -47.86 59.90 -47.50
C GLU A 408 -47.35 58.51 -47.11
N SER A 409 -48.23 57.54 -47.34
CA SER A 409 -48.03 56.12 -47.28
C SER A 409 -47.08 55.62 -48.38
N ASP A 410 -46.39 54.51 -48.08
CA ASP A 410 -45.69 53.57 -48.98
C ASP A 410 -44.16 53.55 -48.88
N SER A 411 -43.66 52.99 -47.77
CA SER A 411 -42.51 52.08 -47.85
C SER A 411 -42.51 51.12 -46.66
N THR A 412 -42.04 49.89 -46.86
CA THR A 412 -41.85 48.84 -45.85
C THR A 412 -40.73 49.15 -44.83
N LEU A 413 -40.40 50.42 -44.66
CA LEU A 413 -39.32 50.94 -43.80
C LEU A 413 -39.95 51.67 -42.61
N ILE A 414 -39.38 51.48 -41.42
CA ILE A 414 -39.81 52.18 -40.21
C ILE A 414 -39.57 53.68 -40.42
N SER A 415 -40.61 54.51 -40.27
CA SER A 415 -40.47 55.97 -40.33
C SER A 415 -39.64 56.49 -39.16
N GLU A 416 -38.98 57.64 -39.31
CA GLU A 416 -38.16 58.24 -38.25
C GLU A 416 -38.98 58.52 -36.98
N GLU A 417 -40.20 59.02 -37.14
CA GLU A 417 -41.16 59.26 -36.06
C GLU A 417 -41.54 57.96 -35.34
N LYS A 418 -41.85 56.88 -36.08
CA LYS A 418 -42.15 55.57 -35.48
C LYS A 418 -40.93 54.99 -34.75
N PHE A 419 -39.73 55.21 -35.27
CA PHE A 419 -38.50 54.80 -34.61
C PHE A 419 -38.28 55.57 -33.29
N ALA A 420 -38.52 56.88 -33.28
CA ALA A 420 -38.34 57.74 -32.12
C ALA A 420 -39.40 57.54 -31.03
N LEU A 421 -40.67 57.32 -31.41
CA LEU A 421 -41.81 57.27 -30.49
C LEU A 421 -42.19 55.85 -30.03
N GLU A 422 -41.93 54.81 -30.83
CA GLU A 422 -42.29 53.43 -30.47
C GLU A 422 -41.04 52.60 -30.17
N LEU A 423 -40.14 52.46 -31.15
CA LEU A 423 -39.05 51.48 -31.07
C LEU A 423 -37.97 51.88 -30.04
N LEU A 424 -37.62 53.17 -29.97
CA LEU A 424 -36.60 53.67 -29.05
C LEU A 424 -37.10 53.60 -27.58
N PRO A 425 -38.34 54.02 -27.24
CA PRO A 425 -38.92 53.83 -25.91
C PRO A 425 -39.08 52.35 -25.53
N ASP A 426 -39.55 51.49 -26.43
CA ASP A 426 -39.69 50.05 -26.15
C ASP A 426 -38.38 49.39 -25.73
N MET A 427 -37.27 49.82 -26.32
CA MET A 427 -35.97 49.27 -25.97
C MET A 427 -35.34 49.97 -24.77
N LEU A 428 -35.31 51.30 -24.73
CA LEU A 428 -34.61 52.03 -23.67
C LEU A 428 -35.44 52.12 -22.38
N GLU A 429 -36.74 52.37 -22.46
CA GLU A 429 -37.64 52.48 -21.29
C GLU A 429 -38.10 51.11 -20.82
N ASN A 430 -38.76 50.32 -21.68
CA ASN A 430 -39.37 49.04 -21.24
C ASN A 430 -38.33 47.95 -20.94
N LYS A 431 -37.29 47.81 -21.77
CA LYS A 431 -36.29 46.74 -21.62
C LYS A 431 -35.07 47.12 -20.77
N TYR A 432 -34.56 48.35 -20.89
CA TYR A 432 -33.40 48.80 -20.12
C TYR A 432 -33.76 49.71 -18.92
N GLY A 433 -35.02 50.13 -18.80
CA GLY A 433 -35.53 50.86 -17.64
C GLY A 433 -35.18 52.34 -17.60
N TYR A 434 -34.70 52.97 -18.68
CA TYR A 434 -34.38 54.40 -18.74
C TYR A 434 -35.63 55.28 -18.74
N LYS A 435 -35.50 56.55 -18.31
CA LYS A 435 -36.57 57.56 -18.45
C LYS A 435 -36.18 58.53 -19.57
N LEU A 436 -36.86 58.47 -20.72
CA LEU A 436 -36.62 59.39 -21.82
C LEU A 436 -37.48 60.66 -21.66
N CYS A 437 -36.98 61.77 -22.19
CA CYS A 437 -37.75 63.00 -22.40
C CYS A 437 -37.96 63.16 -23.91
N ILE A 438 -39.20 63.00 -24.36
CA ILE A 438 -39.61 63.25 -25.74
C ILE A 438 -40.47 64.50 -25.73
N LEU A 439 -40.12 65.48 -26.55
CA LEU A 439 -40.69 66.83 -26.52
C LEU A 439 -42.23 66.82 -26.62
N GLU A 440 -42.78 66.01 -27.53
CA GLU A 440 -44.20 65.91 -27.82
C GLU A 440 -45.02 65.16 -26.75
N ARG A 441 -44.34 64.38 -25.90
CA ARG A 441 -44.98 63.51 -24.90
C ARG A 441 -44.85 64.08 -23.49
N ASP A 442 -43.66 64.55 -23.14
CA ASP A 442 -43.24 64.76 -21.75
C ASP A 442 -43.17 66.25 -21.36
N ILE A 443 -43.29 67.18 -22.32
CA ILE A 443 -43.31 68.63 -22.06
C ILE A 443 -44.74 69.18 -22.24
N LEU A 444 -45.23 69.90 -21.23
CA LEU A 444 -46.56 70.52 -21.26
C LEU A 444 -46.54 71.79 -22.12
N PRO A 445 -47.51 71.98 -23.03
CA PRO A 445 -47.57 73.18 -23.86
C PRO A 445 -47.95 74.41 -23.02
N GLY A 446 -47.15 75.48 -23.05
CA GLY A 446 -47.51 76.75 -22.39
C GLY A 446 -46.40 77.81 -22.27
N GLY A 447 -45.12 77.45 -22.42
CA GLY A 447 -43.99 78.37 -22.38
C GLY A 447 -43.39 78.67 -23.76
N ALA A 448 -42.26 79.38 -23.78
CA ALA A 448 -41.50 79.62 -25.00
C ALA A 448 -40.76 78.33 -25.40
N TYR A 449 -41.08 77.82 -26.60
CA TYR A 449 -40.52 76.58 -27.16
C TYR A 449 -38.98 76.47 -27.01
N THR A 450 -38.25 77.57 -27.25
CA THR A 450 -36.79 77.59 -27.15
C THR A 450 -36.27 77.36 -25.74
N ASP A 451 -36.97 77.89 -24.73
CA ASP A 451 -36.57 77.82 -23.33
C ASP A 451 -36.92 76.45 -22.73
N GLU A 452 -38.04 75.87 -23.15
CA GLU A 452 -38.48 74.53 -22.77
C GLU A 452 -37.49 73.45 -23.27
N VAL A 453 -37.08 73.52 -24.54
CA VAL A 453 -36.10 72.58 -25.10
C VAL A 453 -34.76 72.66 -24.36
N VAL A 454 -34.25 73.87 -24.10
CA VAL A 454 -33.00 74.06 -23.35
C VAL A 454 -33.13 73.53 -21.93
N THR A 455 -34.28 73.76 -21.27
CA THR A 455 -34.54 73.25 -19.92
C THR A 455 -34.58 71.73 -19.90
N ALA A 456 -35.27 71.09 -20.84
CA ALA A 456 -35.34 69.64 -20.96
C ALA A 456 -33.97 68.99 -21.23
N ILE A 457 -33.16 69.62 -22.08
CA ILE A 457 -31.75 69.21 -22.31
C ILE A 457 -30.96 69.33 -21.00
N LYS A 458 -31.08 70.44 -20.28
CA LYS A 458 -30.39 70.66 -18.99
C LYS A 458 -30.88 69.73 -17.90
N GLN A 459 -32.10 69.21 -17.96
CA GLN A 459 -32.62 68.19 -17.03
C GLN A 459 -32.25 66.76 -17.43
N SER A 460 -31.59 66.56 -18.57
CA SER A 460 -31.23 65.23 -19.10
C SER A 460 -29.74 64.91 -18.95
N ARG A 461 -29.42 63.63 -18.71
CA ARG A 461 -28.00 63.16 -18.62
C ARG A 461 -27.39 62.87 -20.00
N ARG A 462 -28.22 62.54 -20.98
CA ARG A 462 -27.84 62.30 -22.37
C ARG A 462 -28.76 63.08 -23.29
N VAL A 463 -28.27 63.37 -24.49
CA VAL A 463 -29.11 63.88 -25.59
C VAL A 463 -28.92 62.95 -26.78
N ILE A 464 -30.00 62.31 -27.19
CA ILE A 464 -30.06 61.42 -28.35
C ILE A 464 -30.62 62.23 -29.51
N ILE A 465 -29.84 62.32 -30.60
CA ILE A 465 -30.25 63.06 -31.80
C ILE A 465 -30.33 62.09 -32.95
N ILE A 466 -31.50 61.99 -33.56
CA ILE A 466 -31.77 61.12 -34.69
C ILE A 466 -31.52 61.92 -35.96
N LEU A 467 -30.43 61.59 -36.65
CA LEU A 467 -29.96 62.32 -37.82
C LEU A 467 -30.54 61.70 -39.09
N SER A 468 -31.29 62.51 -39.81
CA SER A 468 -31.82 62.25 -41.15
C SER A 468 -31.67 63.48 -42.04
N PRO A 469 -31.83 63.37 -43.37
CA PRO A 469 -31.85 64.52 -44.26
C PRO A 469 -32.86 65.59 -43.83
N ALA A 470 -34.05 65.18 -43.36
CA ALA A 470 -35.09 66.08 -42.88
C ALA A 470 -34.70 66.79 -41.57
N TYR A 471 -34.00 66.10 -40.66
CA TYR A 471 -33.52 66.67 -39.40
C TYR A 471 -32.57 67.85 -39.63
N VAL A 472 -31.61 67.67 -40.54
CA VAL A 472 -30.49 68.60 -40.73
C VAL A 472 -30.87 69.76 -41.66
N SER A 473 -31.93 69.62 -42.45
CA SER A 473 -32.49 70.68 -43.29
C SER A 473 -33.68 71.42 -42.65
N GLY A 474 -34.29 70.84 -41.60
CA GLY A 474 -35.51 71.35 -40.97
C GLY A 474 -35.27 72.27 -39.77
N SER A 475 -36.38 72.62 -39.11
CA SER A 475 -36.43 73.47 -37.91
C SER A 475 -35.76 72.82 -36.68
N SER A 476 -35.68 71.48 -36.64
CA SER A 476 -35.03 70.72 -35.55
C SER A 476 -33.52 70.98 -35.43
N THR A 477 -32.89 71.63 -36.42
CA THR A 477 -31.48 72.06 -36.34
C THR A 477 -31.17 72.97 -35.15
N PHE A 478 -32.16 73.76 -34.70
CA PHE A 478 -32.04 74.56 -33.49
C PHE A 478 -31.83 73.69 -32.24
N GLU A 479 -32.56 72.58 -32.11
CA GLU A 479 -32.45 71.65 -30.98
C GLU A 479 -31.05 71.01 -30.92
N LEU A 480 -30.49 70.65 -32.08
CA LEU A 480 -29.11 70.16 -32.19
C LEU A 480 -28.09 71.23 -31.77
N GLN A 481 -28.27 72.48 -32.20
CA GLN A 481 -27.40 73.58 -31.79
C GLN A 481 -27.50 73.84 -30.27
N ALA A 482 -28.70 73.84 -29.72
CA ALA A 482 -28.94 73.97 -28.28
C ALA A 482 -28.29 72.83 -27.49
N ALA A 483 -28.42 71.58 -27.95
CA ALA A 483 -27.83 70.41 -27.34
C ALA A 483 -26.29 70.47 -27.32
N VAL A 484 -25.68 70.85 -28.44
CA VAL A 484 -24.21 71.01 -28.54
C VAL A 484 -23.72 72.10 -27.59
N ASN A 485 -24.39 73.25 -27.55
CA ASN A 485 -24.03 74.34 -26.65
C ASN A 485 -24.19 73.95 -25.18
N CYS A 486 -25.29 73.30 -24.82
CA CYS A 486 -25.52 72.82 -23.45
C CYS A 486 -24.47 71.79 -23.02
N ALA A 487 -24.03 70.90 -23.91
CA ALA A 487 -22.99 69.92 -23.57
C ALA A 487 -21.57 70.51 -23.51
N LEU A 488 -21.33 71.64 -24.19
CA LEU A 488 -20.10 72.41 -24.04
C LEU A 488 -20.06 73.15 -22.70
N GLU A 489 -21.21 73.67 -22.25
CA GLU A 489 -21.39 74.33 -20.95
C GLU A 489 -21.34 73.32 -19.78
N ASP A 490 -22.15 72.26 -19.87
CA ASP A 490 -22.27 71.20 -18.87
C ASP A 490 -21.66 69.89 -19.38
N LYS A 491 -20.42 69.61 -18.96
CA LYS A 491 -19.67 68.39 -19.32
C LYS A 491 -20.33 67.09 -18.83
N THR A 492 -21.36 67.15 -17.99
CA THR A 492 -22.11 65.97 -17.55
C THR A 492 -23.07 65.45 -18.63
N ILE A 493 -23.55 66.34 -19.50
CA ILE A 493 -24.41 66.04 -20.64
C ILE A 493 -23.54 65.46 -21.75
N LYS A 494 -23.94 64.31 -22.29
CA LYS A 494 -23.25 63.69 -23.44
C LYS A 494 -24.22 63.45 -24.58
N LEU A 495 -23.81 63.81 -25.79
CA LEU A 495 -24.59 63.60 -27.00
C LEU A 495 -24.32 62.21 -27.57
N VAL A 496 -25.40 61.60 -28.08
CA VAL A 496 -25.39 60.34 -28.83
C VAL A 496 -26.10 60.60 -30.14
N LEU A 497 -25.36 60.50 -31.24
CA LEU A 497 -25.92 60.73 -32.57
C LEU A 497 -26.34 59.39 -33.17
N ILE A 498 -27.60 59.26 -33.60
CA ILE A 498 -28.07 58.09 -34.35
C ILE A 498 -28.12 58.48 -35.81
N LYS A 499 -27.26 57.89 -36.64
CA LYS A 499 -27.36 58.07 -38.10
C LYS A 499 -28.49 57.17 -38.60
N PHE A 500 -29.67 57.73 -38.76
CA PHE A 500 -30.88 57.02 -39.19
C PHE A 500 -30.91 56.84 -40.71
N GLN A 501 -30.55 57.89 -41.45
CA GLN A 501 -30.38 57.88 -42.90
C GLN A 501 -29.07 58.58 -43.30
N THR A 502 -28.59 58.32 -44.52
CA THR A 502 -27.45 59.04 -45.08
C THR A 502 -27.88 60.43 -45.54
N PHE A 503 -27.13 61.45 -45.13
CA PHE A 503 -27.32 62.83 -45.54
C PHE A 503 -25.95 63.47 -45.82
N GLU A 504 -25.94 64.50 -46.67
CA GLU A 504 -24.77 65.35 -46.88
C GLU A 504 -24.80 66.52 -45.89
N GLU A 505 -23.65 66.89 -45.31
CA GLU A 505 -23.54 67.99 -44.35
C GLU A 505 -23.95 69.32 -45.02
N PRO A 506 -25.08 69.96 -44.66
CA PRO A 506 -25.49 71.20 -45.29
C PRO A 506 -24.54 72.36 -44.98
N GLU A 507 -24.28 73.22 -45.97
CA GLU A 507 -23.41 74.38 -45.79
C GLU A 507 -23.96 75.37 -44.76
N THR A 508 -25.28 75.42 -44.58
CA THR A 508 -26.01 76.29 -43.66
C THR A 508 -25.85 75.95 -42.18
N LEU A 509 -25.24 74.80 -41.83
CA LEU A 509 -25.07 74.41 -40.44
C LEU A 509 -24.04 75.29 -39.69
N PRO A 510 -24.29 75.67 -38.42
CA PRO A 510 -23.33 76.41 -37.62
C PRO A 510 -21.97 75.68 -37.49
N PRO A 511 -20.83 76.40 -37.48
CA PRO A 511 -19.49 75.78 -37.41
C PRO A 511 -19.29 74.87 -36.20
N VAL A 512 -19.87 75.24 -35.05
CA VAL A 512 -19.81 74.47 -33.80
C VAL A 512 -20.50 73.11 -33.96
N VAL A 513 -21.64 73.08 -34.64
CA VAL A 513 -22.40 71.84 -34.91
C VAL A 513 -21.67 70.96 -35.91
N LYS A 514 -21.11 71.52 -37.00
CA LYS A 514 -20.29 70.75 -37.96
C LYS A 514 -19.11 70.08 -37.28
N LYS A 515 -18.43 70.79 -36.38
CA LYS A 515 -17.33 70.22 -35.59
C LYS A 515 -17.83 69.13 -34.63
N ALA A 516 -18.99 69.32 -34.01
CA ALA A 516 -19.58 68.33 -33.11
C ALA A 516 -19.96 67.03 -33.85
N LEU A 517 -20.60 67.11 -35.02
CA LEU A 517 -20.98 65.94 -35.82
C LEU A 517 -19.78 65.04 -36.19
N ARG A 518 -18.58 65.63 -36.37
CA ARG A 518 -17.35 64.89 -36.70
C ARG A 518 -16.68 64.21 -35.50
N ILE A 519 -16.93 64.69 -34.28
CA ILE A 519 -16.24 64.23 -33.05
C ILE A 519 -17.14 63.34 -32.19
N LEU A 520 -18.43 63.60 -32.19
CA LEU A 520 -19.39 62.91 -31.33
C LEU A 520 -19.59 61.45 -31.74
N PRO A 521 -19.93 60.57 -30.79
CA PRO A 521 -20.19 59.17 -31.08
C PRO A 521 -21.44 59.03 -31.96
N VAL A 522 -21.25 58.48 -33.17
CA VAL A 522 -22.33 58.18 -34.11
C VAL A 522 -22.62 56.69 -34.11
N VAL A 523 -23.88 56.33 -33.85
CA VAL A 523 -24.39 54.96 -33.94
C VAL A 523 -25.24 54.84 -35.20
N THR A 524 -24.81 54.02 -36.15
CA THR A 524 -25.52 53.85 -37.43
C THR A 524 -26.68 52.86 -37.28
N TRP A 525 -27.90 53.31 -37.60
CA TRP A 525 -29.06 52.44 -37.75
C TRP A 525 -29.02 51.76 -39.13
N LYS A 526 -29.21 50.43 -39.16
CA LYS A 526 -29.29 49.66 -40.42
C LYS A 526 -30.66 49.03 -40.53
N SER A 527 -31.54 49.61 -41.35
CA SER A 527 -32.81 48.97 -41.69
C SER A 527 -32.53 47.73 -42.54
N SER A 528 -32.63 46.54 -41.95
CA SER A 528 -32.52 45.27 -42.67
C SER A 528 -33.50 44.27 -42.10
N THR A 529 -34.09 43.44 -42.96
CA THR A 529 -35.18 42.48 -42.69
C THR A 529 -34.82 41.30 -41.78
N SER A 530 -33.59 41.23 -41.23
CA SER A 530 -33.18 40.18 -40.30
C SER A 530 -33.05 40.72 -38.86
N ALA A 531 -33.50 39.96 -37.88
CA ALA A 531 -33.50 40.36 -36.46
C ALA A 531 -32.10 40.43 -35.80
N ALA A 532 -31.06 39.89 -36.45
CA ALA A 532 -29.69 39.79 -35.93
C ALA A 532 -28.87 41.12 -35.92
N PRO A 533 -28.84 41.94 -36.99
CA PRO A 533 -28.09 43.20 -37.04
C PRO A 533 -28.46 44.24 -35.98
N ASN A 534 -29.68 44.17 -35.42
CA ASN A 534 -30.14 45.12 -34.41
C ASN A 534 -29.57 44.84 -33.00
N LYS A 535 -29.09 43.62 -32.70
CA LYS A 535 -28.50 43.32 -31.37
C LYS A 535 -27.23 44.11 -31.07
N ARG A 536 -26.38 44.34 -32.09
CA ARG A 536 -25.15 45.14 -31.93
C ARG A 536 -25.50 46.61 -31.73
N PHE A 537 -26.42 47.16 -32.54
CA PHE A 537 -26.93 48.52 -32.39
C PHE A 537 -27.40 48.79 -30.94
N TRP A 538 -28.29 47.95 -30.41
CA TRP A 538 -28.81 48.11 -29.05
C TRP A 538 -27.75 47.94 -27.96
N LYS A 539 -26.76 47.05 -28.13
CA LYS A 539 -25.62 46.92 -27.22
C LYS A 539 -24.76 48.19 -27.17
N TYR A 540 -24.50 48.80 -28.34
CA TYR A 540 -23.76 50.06 -28.42
C TYR A 540 -24.58 51.24 -27.88
N MET A 541 -25.87 51.31 -28.19
CA MET A 541 -26.78 52.29 -27.59
C MET A 541 -26.75 52.20 -26.06
N HIS A 542 -26.87 50.99 -25.50
CA HIS A 542 -26.81 50.77 -24.06
C HIS A 542 -25.45 51.17 -23.45
N TYR A 543 -24.34 50.98 -24.17
CA TYR A 543 -23.00 51.42 -23.73
C TYR A 543 -22.87 52.95 -23.59
N HIS A 544 -23.59 53.72 -24.42
CA HIS A 544 -23.55 55.19 -24.42
C HIS A 544 -24.57 55.83 -23.46
N MET A 545 -25.58 55.08 -23.02
CA MET A 545 -26.57 55.51 -22.02
C MET A 545 -25.93 55.72 -20.63
N PRO A 546 -26.58 56.48 -19.70
CA PRO A 546 -26.08 56.62 -18.34
C PRO A 546 -26.14 55.27 -17.61
N VAL A 547 -25.31 55.08 -16.58
CA VAL A 547 -25.32 53.82 -15.82
C VAL A 547 -26.59 53.76 -14.97
N LYS A 548 -27.45 52.79 -15.23
CA LYS A 548 -28.65 52.52 -14.42
C LYS A 548 -28.55 51.14 -13.79
N THR A 549 -28.74 51.06 -12.48
CA THR A 549 -28.90 49.79 -11.76
C THR A 549 -30.29 49.26 -12.06
N THR A 550 -30.41 48.39 -13.07
CA THR A 550 -31.61 47.57 -13.19
C THR A 550 -31.71 46.69 -11.95
N LYS A 551 -32.73 46.92 -11.11
CA LYS A 551 -33.11 46.01 -10.00
C LYS A 551 -33.53 44.61 -10.46
N MET A 552 -33.48 44.33 -11.76
CA MET A 552 -33.76 43.04 -12.40
C MET A 552 -32.48 42.21 -12.63
N LEU A 553 -31.66 42.03 -11.59
CA LEU A 553 -30.74 40.89 -11.53
C LEU A 553 -31.24 39.83 -10.53
N GLY A 554 -32.56 39.66 -10.45
CA GLY A 554 -33.20 38.55 -9.76
C GLY A 554 -33.35 37.29 -10.61
N ASN A 555 -33.11 37.34 -11.94
CA ASN A 555 -33.33 36.16 -12.78
C ASN A 555 -32.48 36.04 -14.07
N CYS A 556 -31.46 36.88 -14.28
CA CYS A 556 -30.34 36.47 -15.15
C CYS A 556 -29.48 35.48 -14.36
N SER A 557 -30.02 34.28 -14.20
CA SER A 557 -29.34 33.19 -13.54
C SER A 557 -27.95 33.03 -14.15
N LEU A 558 -26.93 33.06 -13.30
CA LEU A 558 -25.60 32.52 -13.60
C LEU A 558 -25.70 31.17 -14.35
N LYS A 559 -26.80 30.41 -14.22
CA LYS A 559 -27.08 29.20 -15.02
C LYS A 559 -27.04 29.42 -16.53
N GLY A 560 -27.58 30.51 -17.07
CA GLY A 560 -27.60 30.72 -18.53
C GLY A 560 -26.20 30.93 -19.09
N PHE A 561 -25.36 31.63 -18.34
CA PHE A 561 -23.98 31.92 -18.70
C PHE A 561 -23.07 30.68 -18.61
N PHE A 562 -23.32 29.79 -17.63
CA PHE A 562 -22.66 28.49 -17.53
C PHE A 562 -23.22 27.44 -18.50
N GLN A 563 -24.50 27.48 -18.88
CA GLN A 563 -25.08 26.53 -19.84
C GLN A 563 -24.51 26.68 -21.26
N THR A 564 -24.23 27.92 -21.71
CA THR A 564 -23.51 28.13 -22.98
C THR A 564 -22.03 27.77 -22.90
N LEU A 565 -21.43 27.75 -21.71
CA LEU A 565 -20.03 27.31 -21.52
C LEU A 565 -19.90 25.78 -21.64
N PHE A 566 -20.93 25.03 -21.23
CA PHE A 566 -20.95 23.57 -21.30
C PHE A 566 -21.43 23.00 -22.66
N SER A 567 -22.09 23.80 -23.51
CA SER A 567 -22.53 23.33 -24.85
C SER A 567 -21.45 23.47 -25.95
N LEU A 568 -20.25 23.93 -25.61
CA LEU A 568 -19.10 24.06 -26.52
C LEU A 568 -18.00 23.01 -26.23
N VAL A 569 -18.25 22.11 -25.28
CA VAL A 569 -17.36 21.00 -24.89
C VAL A 569 -17.98 19.63 -25.22
N TYR A 570 -19.02 19.59 -26.06
CA TYR A 570 -19.55 18.37 -26.68
C TYR A 570 -19.77 18.57 -28.18
#